data_AF-A0A9P1C629-F1
#
_entry.id   AF-A0A9P1C629-F1
#
_cell.length_a   1.000
_cell.length_b   1.000
_cell.length_c   1.000
_cell.angle_alpha   90.00
_cell.angle_beta   90.00
_cell.angle_gamma   90.00
#
_symmetry.space_group_name_H-M   'P 1'
#
loop_
_entity.id
_entity.type
_entity.pdbx_description
1 polymer ?
#
loop_
_entity_poly.entity_id
_entity_poly.type
_entity_poly.pdbx_seq_one_letter_code
_entity_poly.pdbx_strand_id
1 'polypeptide(L)'
;MTMHVDGGRTQKKQPLEIFSLQPVLGLDTASHRMGMCRCETSAAYGGGDWCDPASQHLNSKHSTYLTHFLVFAFPSKAYLEFPNILTGLLKEVMDNFASACEKGIVTQSGDTWYPACVGFKLDMEWMVKVGSLTRSYQNVGHVNQKPCCHECDAGKQLIPFEDVTDCACWIRTRWATVPWQTMPPWASIPFDSGKPAKILRRDAFHVFRLGICRNFIGSTVHLLIYMGCFNEAGDNGQAACLARAFANLNLFCSANNMKIYSIRGFTVANMHAARNAFPWLGCKGADSITILKWIRFYAGLQLQQNGWSLTEKKVLEWMGSMDTGSGWGHLVCPIAVVLFKGLETAMHTSLIIV
;
A
#
# COMPACT_ATOMS: atom_id res chain seq x y z
N MET A 1 0.70 -4.91 20.87
CA MET A 1 1.45 -5.60 19.80
C MET A 1 0.61 -5.67 18.53
N THR A 2 1.25 -5.58 17.37
CA THR A 2 0.67 -5.92 16.07
C THR A 2 1.08 -7.33 15.66
N MET A 3 0.14 -8.06 15.09
CA MET A 3 0.42 -9.32 14.41
C MET A 3 0.87 -8.99 12.99
N HIS A 4 1.97 -9.56 12.53
CA HIS A 4 2.53 -9.28 11.22
C HIS A 4 2.80 -10.55 10.46
N VAL A 5 2.33 -10.58 9.21
CA VAL A 5 2.47 -11.73 8.33
C VAL A 5 2.93 -11.25 6.97
N ASP A 6 3.91 -11.94 6.40
CA ASP A 6 4.54 -11.55 5.15
C ASP A 6 5.02 -12.76 4.33
N GLY A 7 5.12 -12.56 3.02
CA GLY A 7 5.73 -13.48 2.08
C GLY A 7 7.24 -13.24 1.98
N GLY A 8 8.03 -14.22 2.41
CA GLY A 8 9.48 -14.17 2.34
C GLY A 8 10.08 -14.96 1.19
N ARG A 9 11.41 -14.90 1.09
CA ARG A 9 12.19 -15.85 0.29
C ARG A 9 13.39 -16.36 1.09
N THR A 10 13.69 -17.65 0.97
CA THR A 10 14.93 -18.23 1.49
C THR A 10 16.14 -17.68 0.74
N GLN A 11 17.35 -17.94 1.24
CA GLN A 11 18.60 -17.65 0.52
C GLN A 11 18.64 -18.32 -0.88
N LYS A 12 17.98 -19.48 -1.02
CA LYS A 12 17.80 -20.19 -2.30
C LYS A 12 16.61 -19.69 -3.13
N LYS A 13 16.07 -18.51 -2.81
CA LYS A 13 14.92 -17.85 -3.47
C LYS A 13 13.61 -18.62 -3.42
N GLN A 14 13.49 -19.63 -2.56
CA GLN A 14 12.24 -20.38 -2.38
C GLN A 14 11.24 -19.55 -1.56
N PRO A 15 9.95 -19.55 -1.90
CA PRO A 15 8.93 -18.84 -1.14
C PRO A 15 8.83 -19.31 0.33
N LEU A 16 8.65 -18.35 1.23
CA LEU A 16 8.43 -18.57 2.66
C LEU A 16 7.14 -17.87 3.09
N GLU A 17 6.45 -18.47 4.04
CA GLU A 17 5.40 -17.83 4.82
C GLU A 17 5.98 -17.48 6.19
N ILE A 18 5.80 -16.24 6.66
CA ILE A 18 6.39 -15.74 7.91
C ILE A 18 5.31 -15.14 8.79
N PHE A 19 5.25 -15.55 10.06
CA PHE A 19 4.42 -14.93 11.09
C PHE A 19 5.28 -14.39 12.23
N SER A 20 5.03 -13.15 12.61
CA SER A 20 5.80 -12.43 13.62
C SER A 20 4.92 -11.51 14.47
N LEU A 21 5.35 -11.27 15.71
CA LEU A 21 4.78 -10.24 16.58
C LEU A 21 5.65 -8.99 16.50
N GLN A 22 5.01 -7.82 16.47
CA GLN A 22 5.70 -6.54 16.45
C GLN A 22 5.21 -5.68 17.63
N PRO A 23 6.12 -5.03 18.38
CA PRO A 23 5.72 -4.01 19.33
C PRO A 23 5.22 -2.79 18.54
N VAL A 24 4.16 -2.17 19.04
CA VAL A 24 3.60 -0.94 18.45
C VAL A 24 4.48 0.25 18.81
N LEU A 25 5.08 0.19 20.01
CA LEU A 25 5.95 1.20 20.56
C LEU A 25 7.39 0.89 20.15
N GLY A 26 8.10 1.90 19.63
CA GLY A 26 9.51 1.77 19.26
C GLY A 26 10.41 1.68 20.48
N LEU A 27 11.44 0.82 20.41
CA LEU A 27 12.38 0.59 21.53
C LEU A 27 13.31 1.76 21.83
N ASP A 28 13.48 2.73 20.90
CA ASP A 28 14.52 3.75 21.05
C ASP A 28 14.30 5.01 20.22
N THR A 29 13.08 5.56 20.29
CA THR A 29 12.74 6.76 19.51
C THR A 29 12.92 8.07 20.27
N ALA A 30 13.32 8.01 21.54
CA ALA A 30 13.51 9.17 22.38
C ALA A 30 14.73 10.03 22.01
N SER A 31 15.74 9.42 21.37
CA SER A 31 17.06 10.06 21.25
C SER A 31 17.26 10.87 19.96
N HIS A 32 16.51 10.65 18.86
CA HIS A 32 17.07 11.01 17.54
C HIS A 32 16.22 11.59 16.41
N ARG A 33 14.91 11.84 16.51
CA ARG A 33 14.21 12.61 15.46
C ARG A 33 13.03 13.41 15.99
N MET A 34 13.18 14.73 16.09
CA MET A 34 12.06 15.63 15.84
C MET A 34 11.47 15.26 14.48
N GLY A 35 10.18 14.98 14.42
CA GLY A 35 9.51 14.65 13.17
C GLY A 35 9.77 15.73 12.13
N MET A 36 10.46 15.40 11.03
CA MET A 36 10.65 16.33 9.90
C MET A 36 9.35 16.60 9.14
N CYS A 37 8.26 15.92 9.51
CA CYS A 37 6.95 16.13 8.91
C CYS A 37 6.32 17.39 9.52
N ARG A 38 5.96 18.35 8.66
CA ARG A 38 5.34 19.63 9.06
C ARG A 38 3.82 19.62 8.93
N CYS A 39 3.18 18.46 8.74
CA CYS A 39 1.73 18.41 8.68
C CYS A 39 1.12 18.55 10.09
N GLU A 40 -0.09 19.11 10.19
CA GLU A 40 -0.81 19.31 11.46
C GLU A 40 -0.95 18.01 12.26
N THR A 41 -1.16 16.88 11.58
CA THR A 41 -1.21 15.55 12.22
C THR A 41 0.12 15.18 12.90
N SER A 42 1.26 15.54 12.31
CA SER A 42 2.58 15.29 12.91
C SER A 42 2.87 16.23 14.08
N ALA A 43 2.26 17.41 14.13
CA ALA A 43 2.34 18.29 15.29
C ALA A 43 1.50 17.74 16.47
N ALA A 44 0.36 17.12 16.18
CA ALA A 44 -0.54 16.52 17.17
C ALA A 44 -0.06 15.16 17.73
N TYR A 45 0.59 14.31 16.92
CA TYR A 45 1.03 12.95 17.32
C TYR A 45 2.56 12.75 17.31
N GLY A 46 3.32 13.81 17.01
CA GLY A 46 4.79 13.80 16.99
C GLY A 46 5.39 14.90 17.84
N GLY A 47 4.62 15.41 18.82
CA GLY A 47 5.04 16.46 19.75
C GLY A 47 6.27 16.04 20.56
N GLY A 48 7.02 17.04 21.04
CA GLY A 48 8.19 16.83 21.89
C GLY A 48 7.88 16.56 23.36
N ASP A 49 6.59 16.40 23.72
CA ASP A 49 6.17 16.05 25.07
C ASP A 49 6.24 14.53 25.26
N TRP A 50 7.24 14.11 26.03
CA TRP A 50 7.57 12.72 26.35
C TRP A 50 6.58 12.07 27.32
N CYS A 51 5.78 12.86 28.01
CA CYS A 51 4.75 12.38 28.93
C CYS A 51 3.40 12.19 28.23
N ASP A 52 3.26 12.65 26.98
CA ASP A 52 2.06 12.43 26.19
C ASP A 52 2.09 11.03 25.53
N PRO A 53 1.22 10.10 25.92
CA PRO A 53 1.12 8.79 25.28
C PRO A 53 0.70 8.83 23.80
N ALA A 54 0.28 9.99 23.29
CA ALA A 54 0.03 10.24 21.87
C ALA A 54 1.31 10.56 21.06
N SER A 55 2.42 10.92 21.71
CA SER A 55 3.74 11.18 21.10
C SER A 55 4.48 9.88 20.75
N GLN A 56 3.84 9.01 19.96
CA GLN A 56 4.41 7.71 19.59
C GLN A 56 5.21 7.79 18.29
N HIS A 57 6.49 7.44 18.37
CA HIS A 57 7.39 7.42 17.22
C HIS A 57 7.58 6.00 16.66
N LEU A 58 7.72 5.90 15.34
CA LEU A 58 7.82 4.64 14.61
C LEU A 58 9.20 3.98 14.71
N ASN A 59 9.21 2.65 14.77
CA ASN A 59 10.43 1.84 14.86
C ASN A 59 11.03 1.51 13.48
N SER A 60 11.48 2.52 12.73
CA SER A 60 11.92 2.35 11.33
C SER A 60 13.44 2.19 11.15
N LYS A 61 14.24 2.29 12.22
CA LYS A 61 15.72 2.37 12.12
C LYS A 61 16.46 1.17 12.72
N HIS A 62 15.84 0.46 13.67
CA HIS A 62 16.51 -0.64 14.35
C HIS A 62 16.41 -1.95 13.56
N SER A 63 17.35 -2.85 13.87
CA SER A 63 17.36 -4.20 13.34
C SER A 63 16.02 -4.89 13.56
N THR A 64 15.53 -5.62 12.56
CA THR A 64 14.29 -6.41 12.66
C THR A 64 14.33 -7.40 13.82
N TYR A 65 15.51 -7.81 14.30
CA TYR A 65 15.65 -8.67 15.48
C TYR A 65 15.12 -8.05 16.78
N LEU A 66 15.09 -6.73 16.87
CA LEU A 66 14.59 -6.01 18.05
C LEU A 66 13.11 -5.64 17.91
N THR A 67 12.57 -5.72 16.70
CA THR A 67 11.29 -5.10 16.35
C THR A 67 10.30 -6.08 15.74
N HIS A 68 10.75 -7.28 15.35
CA HIS A 68 9.96 -8.37 14.81
C HIS A 68 10.34 -9.66 15.55
N PHE A 69 9.45 -10.13 16.41
CA PHE A 69 9.60 -11.40 17.10
C PHE A 69 9.02 -12.51 16.23
N LEU A 70 9.88 -13.25 15.55
CA LEU A 70 9.49 -14.39 14.72
C LEU A 70 8.84 -15.47 15.59
N VAL A 71 7.61 -15.88 15.25
CA VAL A 71 6.92 -16.98 15.95
C VAL A 71 7.05 -18.27 15.16
N PHE A 72 6.74 -18.22 13.87
CA PHE A 72 6.95 -19.34 12.96
C PHE A 72 7.25 -18.85 11.54
N ALA A 73 7.95 -19.70 10.79
CA ALA A 73 8.09 -19.57 9.36
C ALA A 73 8.15 -20.96 8.72
N PHE A 74 7.57 -21.13 7.54
CA PHE A 74 7.61 -22.39 6.81
C PHE A 74 7.69 -22.15 5.30
N PRO A 75 8.29 -23.08 4.53
CA PRO A 75 8.28 -23.01 3.07
C PRO A 75 6.86 -23.08 2.52
N SER A 76 6.49 -22.23 1.57
CA SER A 76 5.13 -22.24 0.99
C SER A 76 4.78 -23.59 0.34
N LYS A 77 5.77 -24.41 -0.04
CA LYS A 77 5.53 -25.78 -0.54
C LYS A 77 4.91 -26.71 0.50
N ALA A 78 5.04 -26.41 1.79
CA ALA A 78 4.46 -27.21 2.87
C ALA A 78 2.93 -27.28 2.79
N TYR A 79 2.26 -26.35 2.10
CA TYR A 79 0.81 -26.43 1.85
C TYR A 79 0.40 -27.69 1.06
N LEU A 80 1.30 -28.29 0.28
CA LEU A 80 1.01 -29.51 -0.48
C LEU A 80 0.88 -30.74 0.43
N GLU A 81 1.69 -30.80 1.49
CA GLU A 81 1.72 -31.90 2.45
C GLU A 81 0.76 -31.64 3.62
N PHE A 82 0.60 -30.37 4.00
CA PHE A 82 -0.20 -29.93 5.13
C PHE A 82 -1.17 -28.80 4.73
N PRO A 83 -2.33 -29.12 4.12
CA PRO A 83 -3.25 -28.11 3.56
C PRO A 83 -3.72 -27.04 4.56
N ASN A 84 -3.80 -27.39 5.85
CA ASN A 84 -4.27 -26.51 6.92
C ASN A 84 -3.16 -26.01 7.85
N ILE A 85 -1.89 -26.13 7.45
CA ILE A 85 -0.74 -25.79 8.31
C ILE A 85 -0.83 -24.36 8.86
N LEU A 86 -1.18 -23.39 8.00
CA LEU A 86 -1.30 -21.99 8.41
C LEU A 86 -2.41 -21.80 9.44
N THR A 87 -3.60 -22.32 9.17
CA THR A 87 -4.76 -22.18 10.05
C THR A 87 -4.51 -22.83 11.41
N GLY A 88 -3.90 -24.02 11.42
CA GLY A 88 -3.52 -24.72 12.65
C GLY A 88 -2.48 -23.95 13.47
N LEU A 89 -1.39 -23.51 12.85
CA LEU A 89 -0.36 -22.72 13.51
C LEU A 89 -0.92 -21.39 14.05
N LEU A 90 -1.75 -20.70 13.25
CA LEU A 90 -2.39 -19.47 13.70
C LEU A 90 -3.30 -19.73 14.89
N LYS A 91 -4.15 -20.76 14.85
CA LYS A 91 -5.05 -21.07 15.96
C LYS A 91 -4.27 -21.29 17.26
N GLU A 92 -3.23 -22.11 17.23
CA GLU A 92 -2.38 -22.35 18.41
C GLU A 92 -1.75 -21.06 18.94
N VAL A 93 -1.16 -20.25 18.07
CA VAL A 93 -0.53 -18.98 18.49
C VAL A 93 -1.58 -18.01 19.03
N MET A 94 -2.75 -17.93 18.42
CA MET A 94 -3.80 -17.00 18.82
C MET A 94 -4.45 -17.40 20.14
N ASP A 95 -4.70 -18.69 20.37
CA ASP A 95 -5.27 -19.17 21.64
C ASP A 95 -4.29 -18.94 22.81
N ASN A 96 -2.99 -19.17 22.58
CA ASN A 96 -1.95 -18.83 23.56
C ASN A 96 -1.88 -17.31 23.81
N PHE A 97 -1.95 -16.51 22.74
CA PHE A 97 -1.91 -15.05 22.87
C PHE A 97 -3.15 -14.50 23.57
N ALA A 98 -4.34 -15.03 23.28
CA ALA A 98 -5.58 -14.69 23.97
C ALA A 98 -5.49 -15.01 25.48
N SER A 99 -4.95 -16.18 25.82
CA SER A 99 -4.70 -16.53 27.23
C SER A 99 -3.72 -15.56 27.89
N ALA A 100 -2.70 -15.07 27.17
CA ALA A 100 -1.79 -14.06 27.70
C ALA A 100 -2.48 -12.70 27.87
N CYS A 101 -3.36 -12.30 26.94
CA CYS A 101 -4.18 -11.09 27.07
C CYS A 101 -5.10 -11.14 28.29
N GLU A 102 -5.67 -12.30 28.61
CA GLU A 102 -6.63 -12.48 29.70
C GLU A 102 -5.96 -12.68 31.06
N LYS A 103 -4.96 -13.56 31.13
CA LYS A 103 -4.32 -13.98 32.38
C LYS A 103 -3.08 -13.16 32.74
N GLY A 104 -2.51 -12.47 31.76
CA GLY A 104 -1.25 -11.74 31.90
C GLY A 104 -0.03 -12.67 31.92
N ILE A 105 1.14 -12.05 31.83
CA ILE A 105 2.46 -12.69 31.89
C ILE A 105 3.16 -12.20 33.16
N VAL A 106 3.42 -13.10 34.10
CA VAL A 106 4.13 -12.79 35.34
C VAL A 106 5.64 -12.78 35.08
N THR A 107 6.28 -11.67 35.41
CA THR A 107 7.72 -11.48 35.28
C THR A 107 8.48 -11.97 36.51
N GLN A 108 9.80 -12.05 36.42
CA GLN A 108 10.65 -12.43 37.56
C GLN A 108 10.57 -11.45 38.73
N SER A 109 10.24 -10.18 38.48
CA SER A 109 10.01 -9.18 39.53
C SER A 109 8.67 -9.34 40.25
N GLY A 110 7.78 -10.23 39.77
CA GLY A 110 6.43 -10.40 40.27
C GLY A 110 5.38 -9.52 39.59
N ASP A 111 5.80 -8.63 38.67
CA ASP A 111 4.87 -7.79 37.91
C ASP A 111 4.14 -8.60 36.84
N THR A 112 2.82 -8.36 36.70
CA THR A 112 1.99 -9.00 35.66
C THR A 112 1.72 -8.04 34.51
N TRP A 113 2.07 -8.46 33.30
CA TRP A 113 1.90 -7.68 32.08
C TRP A 113 0.84 -8.27 31.17
N TYR A 114 -0.07 -7.43 30.67
CA TYR A 114 -1.17 -7.83 29.80
C TYR A 114 -0.92 -7.32 28.38
N PRO A 115 -0.45 -8.18 27.46
CA PRO A 115 -0.28 -7.76 26.07
C PRO A 115 -1.65 -7.49 25.43
N ALA A 116 -1.76 -6.42 24.66
CA ALA A 116 -2.94 -6.12 23.86
C ALA A 116 -2.67 -6.27 22.35
N CYS A 117 -3.60 -6.86 21.60
CA CYS A 117 -3.54 -6.85 20.12
C CYS A 117 -4.17 -5.57 19.58
N VAL A 118 -3.42 -4.77 18.81
CA VAL A 118 -3.97 -3.56 18.16
C VAL A 118 -4.46 -3.83 16.73
N GLY A 119 -4.05 -4.97 16.17
CA GLY A 119 -4.46 -5.44 14.86
C GLY A 119 -3.44 -6.33 14.15
N PHE A 120 -3.88 -6.88 13.04
CA PHE A 120 -3.14 -7.68 12.07
C PHE A 120 -2.71 -6.78 10.92
N LYS A 121 -1.41 -6.54 10.81
CA LYS A 121 -0.80 -5.88 9.66
C LYS A 121 -0.48 -6.94 8.61
N LEU A 122 -1.25 -6.93 7.54
CA LEU A 122 -1.22 -7.93 6.49
C LEU A 122 -1.21 -7.24 5.13
N ASP A 123 -0.55 -7.83 4.14
CA ASP A 123 -0.91 -7.55 2.76
C ASP A 123 -2.30 -8.14 2.45
N MET A 124 -2.93 -7.66 1.37
CA MET A 124 -4.30 -8.09 1.05
C MET A 124 -4.40 -9.57 0.68
N GLU A 125 -3.35 -10.18 0.12
CA GLU A 125 -3.32 -11.61 -0.22
C GLU A 125 -3.40 -12.47 1.06
N TRP A 126 -2.60 -12.10 2.04
CA TRP A 126 -2.56 -12.73 3.35
C TRP A 126 -3.86 -12.54 4.12
N MET A 127 -4.50 -11.36 4.04
CA MET A 127 -5.83 -11.16 4.63
C MET A 127 -6.84 -12.20 4.19
N VAL A 128 -6.84 -12.57 2.90
CA VAL A 128 -7.76 -13.60 2.38
C VAL A 128 -7.45 -14.96 3.00
N LYS A 129 -6.17 -15.34 3.05
CA LYS A 129 -5.72 -16.62 3.60
C LYS A 129 -6.02 -16.77 5.09
N VAL A 130 -5.76 -15.74 5.91
CA VAL A 130 -5.90 -15.83 7.38
C VAL A 130 -7.29 -15.48 7.88
N GLY A 131 -8.06 -14.72 7.09
CA GLY A 131 -9.35 -14.19 7.51
C GLY A 131 -10.54 -15.05 7.11
N SER A 132 -10.34 -16.13 6.34
CA SER A 132 -11.42 -16.92 5.72
C SER A 132 -12.45 -16.02 5.03
N LEU A 133 -11.94 -15.02 4.29
CA LEU A 133 -12.75 -13.90 3.82
C LEU A 133 -13.68 -14.31 2.67
N THR A 134 -14.97 -14.07 2.82
CA THR A 134 -15.97 -14.20 1.74
C THR A 134 -15.99 -12.99 0.81
N ARG A 135 -15.39 -11.87 1.26
CA ARG A 135 -15.21 -10.65 0.45
C ARG A 135 -13.81 -10.08 0.57
N SER A 136 -13.20 -9.83 -0.59
CA SER A 136 -11.83 -9.32 -0.69
C SER A 136 -11.58 -8.71 -2.07
N TYR A 137 -10.43 -8.07 -2.24
CA TYR A 137 -10.02 -7.48 -3.52
C TYR A 137 -9.98 -8.50 -4.68
N GLN A 138 -9.95 -9.81 -4.39
CA GLN A 138 -10.01 -10.87 -5.40
C GLN A 138 -11.39 -10.98 -6.07
N ASN A 139 -12.42 -10.39 -5.45
CA ASN A 139 -13.77 -10.33 -6.00
C ASN A 139 -13.99 -9.18 -6.98
N VAL A 140 -12.98 -8.32 -7.19
CA VAL A 140 -13.07 -7.22 -8.16
C VAL A 140 -13.24 -7.80 -9.57
N GLY A 141 -14.28 -7.38 -10.27
CA GLY A 141 -14.55 -7.77 -11.65
C GLY A 141 -15.73 -7.01 -12.23
N HIS A 142 -15.83 -6.98 -13.56
CA HIS A 142 -16.86 -6.23 -14.28
C HIS A 142 -18.16 -7.01 -14.53
N VAL A 143 -18.14 -8.33 -14.34
CA VAL A 143 -19.26 -9.22 -14.69
C VAL A 143 -20.19 -9.45 -13.51
N ASN A 144 -19.64 -9.60 -12.31
CA ASN A 144 -20.39 -9.99 -11.12
C ASN A 144 -20.25 -8.91 -10.04
N GLN A 145 -21.37 -8.45 -9.49
CA GLN A 145 -21.40 -7.53 -8.35
C GLN A 145 -21.15 -8.30 -7.05
N LYS A 146 -19.88 -8.65 -6.82
CA LYS A 146 -19.43 -9.32 -5.59
C LYS A 146 -18.79 -8.30 -4.65
N PRO A 147 -19.12 -8.32 -3.34
CA PRO A 147 -18.44 -7.47 -2.38
C PRO A 147 -16.93 -7.71 -2.41
N CYS A 148 -16.16 -6.63 -2.51
CA CYS A 148 -14.73 -6.67 -2.79
C CYS A 148 -13.85 -6.01 -1.70
N CYS A 149 -14.44 -5.58 -0.60
CA CYS A 149 -13.73 -5.01 0.54
C CYS A 149 -13.97 -5.84 1.80
N HIS A 150 -12.92 -6.13 2.58
CA HIS A 150 -13.08 -6.82 3.86
C HIS A 150 -13.73 -5.91 4.92
N GLU A 151 -13.51 -4.60 4.84
CA GLU A 151 -14.02 -3.65 5.83
C GLU A 151 -15.46 -3.22 5.58
N CYS A 152 -15.96 -3.23 4.34
CA CYS A 152 -17.29 -2.69 4.02
C CYS A 152 -17.99 -3.52 2.93
N ASP A 153 -19.20 -3.10 2.55
CA ASP A 153 -20.01 -3.76 1.52
C ASP A 153 -19.75 -3.23 0.10
N ALA A 154 -18.64 -2.53 -0.13
CA ALA A 154 -18.26 -2.04 -1.46
C ALA A 154 -18.22 -3.20 -2.49
N GLY A 155 -18.79 -2.98 -3.67
CA GLY A 155 -18.92 -3.97 -4.74
C GLY A 155 -20.23 -4.78 -4.68
N LYS A 156 -21.04 -4.61 -3.63
CA LYS A 156 -22.41 -5.14 -3.57
C LYS A 156 -23.33 -4.35 -4.51
N GLN A 157 -24.44 -4.95 -4.93
CA GLN A 157 -25.50 -4.25 -5.66
C GLN A 157 -25.92 -2.97 -4.94
N LEU A 158 -25.99 -1.85 -5.68
CA LEU A 158 -26.27 -0.48 -5.18
C LEU A 158 -25.19 0.12 -4.26
N ILE A 159 -24.06 -0.56 -4.09
CA ILE A 159 -22.91 -0.07 -3.30
C ILE A 159 -21.66 -0.08 -4.19
N PRO A 160 -21.57 0.78 -5.22
CA PRO A 160 -20.44 0.83 -6.14
C PRO A 160 -19.14 1.08 -5.37
N PHE A 161 -18.11 0.28 -5.64
CA PHE A 161 -16.80 0.46 -5.01
C PHE A 161 -15.99 1.58 -5.67
N GLU A 162 -16.40 1.98 -6.88
CA GLU A 162 -15.80 3.03 -7.71
C GLU A 162 -16.25 4.44 -7.31
N ASP A 163 -17.28 4.55 -6.47
CA ASP A 163 -17.69 5.83 -5.89
C ASP A 163 -16.61 6.30 -4.91
N VAL A 164 -15.92 7.37 -5.28
CA VAL A 164 -14.84 7.99 -4.50
C VAL A 164 -15.18 9.37 -3.98
N THR A 165 -16.46 9.72 -4.02
CA THR A 165 -16.91 10.95 -3.38
C THR A 165 -16.79 10.84 -1.86
N ASP A 166 -16.71 11.97 -1.17
CA ASP A 166 -16.72 11.98 0.31
C ASP A 166 -18.03 11.42 0.89
N CYS A 167 -19.06 11.25 0.06
CA CYS A 167 -20.35 10.69 0.41
C CYS A 167 -20.53 9.25 -0.09
N ALA A 168 -19.45 8.58 -0.47
CA ALA A 168 -19.54 7.26 -1.06
C ALA A 168 -20.31 6.28 -0.17
N CYS A 169 -21.27 5.59 -0.78
CA CYS A 169 -22.22 4.74 -0.06
C CYS A 169 -21.59 3.62 0.78
N TRP A 170 -20.41 3.13 0.41
CA TRP A 170 -19.70 2.10 1.17
C TRP A 170 -19.04 2.62 2.45
N ILE A 171 -18.89 3.95 2.63
CA ILE A 171 -18.29 4.54 3.84
C ILE A 171 -19.15 4.19 5.07
N ARG A 172 -20.49 4.32 4.93
CA ARG A 172 -21.45 4.01 6.00
C ARG A 172 -21.60 2.52 6.30
N THR A 173 -21.11 1.63 5.43
CA THR A 173 -21.20 0.17 5.64
C THR A 173 -19.94 -0.42 6.27
N ARG A 174 -18.96 0.42 6.61
CA ARG A 174 -17.72 -0.05 7.26
C ARG A 174 -18.00 -0.75 8.59
N TRP A 175 -17.57 -2.01 8.64
CA TRP A 175 -17.69 -2.95 9.76
C TRP A 175 -19.13 -3.24 10.19
N ALA A 176 -20.12 -2.92 9.34
CA ALA A 176 -21.53 -3.21 9.62
C ALA A 176 -21.84 -4.71 9.54
N THR A 177 -21.06 -5.46 8.75
CA THR A 177 -21.19 -6.90 8.59
C THR A 177 -19.81 -7.56 8.68
N VAL A 178 -19.75 -8.84 9.04
CA VAL A 178 -18.49 -9.60 9.06
C VAL A 178 -18.17 -10.16 7.67
N PRO A 179 -16.89 -10.14 7.24
CA PRO A 179 -16.47 -10.63 5.92
C PRO A 179 -16.14 -12.13 5.90
N TRP A 180 -16.64 -12.95 6.82
CA TRP A 180 -16.39 -14.40 6.87
C TRP A 180 -17.66 -15.18 7.20
N GLN A 181 -17.75 -16.43 6.74
CA GLN A 181 -18.79 -17.39 7.11
C GLN A 181 -18.33 -18.33 8.23
N THR A 182 -17.07 -18.74 8.16
CA THR A 182 -16.41 -19.56 9.19
C THR A 182 -15.62 -18.65 10.12
N MET A 183 -15.66 -18.93 11.42
CA MET A 183 -14.91 -18.17 12.40
C MET A 183 -13.40 -18.20 12.08
N PRO A 184 -12.71 -17.05 12.00
CA PRO A 184 -11.29 -17.02 11.68
C PRO A 184 -10.45 -17.57 12.85
N PRO A 185 -9.23 -18.08 12.57
CA PRO A 185 -8.35 -18.68 13.58
C PRO A 185 -7.89 -17.70 14.68
N TRP A 186 -8.09 -16.40 14.48
CA TRP A 186 -7.75 -15.33 15.42
C TRP A 186 -8.94 -14.78 16.21
N ALA A 187 -10.11 -15.41 16.12
CA ALA A 187 -11.32 -14.95 16.81
C ALA A 187 -11.24 -15.01 18.34
N SER A 188 -10.31 -15.79 18.91
CA SER A 188 -10.05 -15.84 20.35
C SER A 188 -9.39 -14.58 20.89
N ILE A 189 -8.78 -13.75 20.03
CA ILE A 189 -8.12 -12.52 20.46
C ILE A 189 -9.15 -11.49 20.95
N PRO A 190 -9.01 -10.99 22.20
CA PRO A 190 -9.85 -9.90 22.68
C PRO A 190 -9.66 -8.64 21.83
N PHE A 191 -10.75 -8.17 21.22
CA PHE A 191 -10.80 -6.96 20.41
C PHE A 191 -12.21 -6.32 20.47
N ASP A 192 -12.56 -5.44 19.53
CA ASP A 192 -13.87 -4.82 19.39
C ASP A 192 -14.92 -5.84 18.91
N SER A 193 -15.81 -6.28 19.80
CA SER A 193 -16.88 -7.24 19.51
C SER A 193 -17.95 -6.69 18.56
N GLY A 194 -18.15 -5.36 18.52
CA GLY A 194 -19.06 -4.71 17.60
C GLY A 194 -18.47 -4.52 16.20
N LYS A 195 -17.14 -4.52 16.08
CA LYS A 195 -16.40 -4.36 14.81
C LYS A 195 -15.25 -5.36 14.71
N PRO A 196 -15.50 -6.68 14.75
CA PRO A 196 -14.42 -7.68 14.84
C PRO A 196 -13.49 -7.64 13.63
N ALA A 197 -14.01 -7.31 12.44
CA ALA A 197 -13.22 -7.21 11.22
C ALA A 197 -12.21 -6.06 11.22
N LYS A 198 -12.35 -5.07 12.13
CA LYS A 198 -11.42 -3.93 12.28
C LYS A 198 -10.05 -4.37 12.81
N ILE A 199 -9.91 -5.60 13.33
CA ILE A 199 -8.62 -6.16 13.70
C ILE A 199 -7.70 -6.31 12.48
N LEU A 200 -8.26 -6.56 11.29
CA LEU A 200 -7.51 -6.62 10.04
C LEU A 200 -7.15 -5.19 9.61
N ARG A 201 -5.87 -4.85 9.64
CA ARG A 201 -5.37 -3.51 9.33
C ARG A 201 -4.76 -3.49 7.95
N ARG A 202 -5.19 -2.53 7.13
CA ARG A 202 -4.59 -2.26 5.82
C ARG A 202 -3.11 -1.90 5.99
N ASP A 203 -2.25 -2.58 5.24
CA ASP A 203 -0.92 -2.06 4.97
C ASP A 203 -1.02 -0.97 3.89
N ALA A 204 -0.91 0.29 4.31
CA ALA A 204 -1.00 1.44 3.42
C ALA A 204 0.01 1.40 2.26
N PHE A 205 1.23 0.86 2.47
CA PHE A 205 2.21 0.73 1.40
C PHE A 205 1.78 -0.30 0.37
N HIS A 206 1.25 -1.44 0.82
CA HIS A 206 0.74 -2.46 -0.09
C HIS A 206 -0.50 -1.97 -0.83
N VAL A 207 -1.47 -1.36 -0.14
CA VAL A 207 -2.68 -0.80 -0.76
C VAL A 207 -2.33 0.27 -1.79
N PHE A 208 -1.43 1.19 -1.44
CA PHE A 208 -1.04 2.26 -2.34
C PHE A 208 -0.29 1.74 -3.56
N ARG A 209 0.73 0.89 -3.35
CA ARG A 209 1.57 0.33 -4.42
C ARG A 209 0.79 -0.57 -5.37
N LEU A 210 0.08 -1.56 -4.83
CA LEU A 210 -0.66 -2.56 -5.61
C LEU A 210 -2.00 -2.03 -6.12
N GLY A 211 -2.55 -1.01 -5.47
CA GLY A 211 -3.70 -0.29 -5.96
C GLY A 211 -3.27 0.72 -7.01
N ILE A 212 -3.38 1.99 -6.66
CA ILE A 212 -3.41 3.04 -7.65
C ILE A 212 -2.05 3.53 -8.14
N CYS A 213 -1.04 3.48 -7.28
CA CYS A 213 0.24 4.11 -7.59
C CYS A 213 0.88 3.52 -8.85
N ARG A 214 0.86 2.19 -9.00
CA ARG A 214 1.41 1.51 -10.20
C ARG A 214 0.70 1.91 -11.49
N ASN A 215 -0.63 2.03 -11.45
CA ASN A 215 -1.47 2.39 -12.59
C ASN A 215 -1.19 3.84 -12.97
N PHE A 216 -1.16 4.71 -11.96
CA PHE A 216 -0.86 6.11 -12.12
C PHE A 216 0.53 6.34 -12.76
N ILE A 217 1.57 5.72 -12.21
CA ILE A 217 2.94 5.84 -12.75
C ILE A 217 3.00 5.32 -14.18
N GLY A 218 2.44 4.12 -14.43
CA GLY A 218 2.43 3.50 -15.75
C GLY A 218 1.80 4.42 -16.81
N SER A 219 0.60 4.92 -16.54
CA SER A 219 -0.13 5.82 -17.43
C SER A 219 0.55 7.17 -17.59
N THR A 220 1.08 7.75 -16.51
CA THR A 220 1.71 9.07 -16.59
C THR A 220 2.97 9.04 -17.44
N VAL A 221 3.81 8.01 -17.30
CA VAL A 221 5.00 7.86 -18.14
C VAL A 221 4.60 7.68 -19.61
N HIS A 222 3.57 6.88 -19.90
CA HIS A 222 3.08 6.72 -21.27
C HIS A 222 2.49 8.02 -21.83
N LEU A 223 1.77 8.78 -21.02
CA LEU A 223 1.21 10.06 -21.41
C LEU A 223 2.31 11.07 -21.74
N LEU A 224 3.37 11.14 -20.93
CA LEU A 224 4.53 12.00 -21.22
C LEU A 224 5.25 11.58 -22.51
N ILE A 225 5.32 10.28 -22.81
CA ILE A 225 5.85 9.79 -24.09
C ILE A 225 4.94 10.21 -25.25
N TYR A 226 3.62 10.05 -25.09
CA TYR A 226 2.64 10.44 -26.10
C TYR A 226 2.66 11.95 -26.39
N MET A 227 2.86 12.77 -25.35
CA MET A 227 3.07 14.23 -25.46
C MET A 227 4.43 14.61 -26.09
N GLY A 228 5.25 13.63 -26.47
CA GLY A 228 6.54 13.86 -27.12
C GLY A 228 7.65 14.36 -26.20
N CYS A 229 7.46 14.33 -24.87
CA CYS A 229 8.45 14.81 -23.90
C CYS A 229 9.80 14.08 -23.99
N PHE A 230 9.80 12.87 -24.56
CA PHE A 230 10.99 12.05 -24.74
C PHE A 230 11.29 11.78 -26.21
N ASN A 231 10.82 12.63 -27.13
CA ASN A 231 11.18 12.51 -28.53
C ASN A 231 12.53 13.18 -28.80
N GLU A 232 13.32 12.57 -29.68
CA GLU A 232 14.60 13.10 -30.15
C GLU A 232 14.69 12.97 -31.68
N ALA A 233 15.74 13.57 -32.27
CA ALA A 233 16.08 13.36 -33.67
C ALA A 233 16.56 11.90 -33.85
N GLY A 234 15.66 11.00 -34.25
CA GLY A 234 15.95 9.59 -34.44
C GLY A 234 14.78 8.69 -34.06
N ASP A 235 15.09 7.57 -33.39
CA ASP A 235 14.09 6.59 -32.99
C ASP A 235 13.19 7.12 -31.84
N ASN A 236 11.92 7.31 -32.18
CA ASN A 236 10.85 7.70 -31.26
C ASN A 236 9.88 6.55 -31.00
N GLY A 237 10.31 5.31 -31.27
CA GLY A 237 9.61 4.11 -30.85
C GLY A 237 9.46 4.05 -29.33
N GLN A 238 8.37 3.42 -28.87
CA GLN A 238 8.00 3.35 -27.46
C GLN A 238 9.14 2.84 -26.57
N ALA A 239 9.89 1.83 -27.01
CA ALA A 239 11.02 1.28 -26.26
C ALA A 239 12.15 2.31 -26.06
N ALA A 240 12.48 3.09 -27.09
CA ALA A 240 13.50 4.14 -27.03
C ALA A 240 13.05 5.28 -26.10
N CYS A 241 11.79 5.72 -26.21
CA CYS A 241 11.23 6.74 -25.33
C CYS A 241 11.21 6.29 -23.86
N LEU A 242 10.84 5.03 -23.58
CA LEU A 242 10.88 4.46 -22.22
C LEU A 242 12.32 4.42 -21.67
N ALA A 243 13.31 4.06 -22.50
CA ALA A 243 14.71 4.07 -22.10
C ALA A 243 15.19 5.49 -21.74
N ARG A 244 14.83 6.50 -22.54
CA ARG A 244 15.13 7.92 -22.25
C ARG A 244 14.43 8.42 -21.00
N ALA A 245 13.16 8.07 -20.80
CA ALA A 245 12.43 8.38 -19.57
C ALA A 245 13.13 7.80 -18.33
N PHE A 246 13.60 6.56 -18.40
CA PHE A 246 14.33 5.94 -17.30
C PHE A 246 15.73 6.56 -17.09
N ALA A 247 16.43 6.95 -18.15
CA ALA A 247 17.69 7.69 -18.04
C ALA A 247 17.50 9.04 -17.35
N ASN A 248 16.41 9.76 -17.66
CA ASN A 248 16.05 11.00 -16.98
C ASN A 248 15.73 10.78 -15.49
N LEU A 249 15.02 9.70 -15.15
CA LEU A 249 14.81 9.28 -13.76
C LEU A 249 16.13 9.01 -13.02
N ASN A 250 17.09 8.34 -13.65
CA ASN A 250 18.40 8.07 -13.05
C ASN A 250 19.20 9.36 -12.81
N LEU A 251 19.11 10.33 -13.72
CA LEU A 251 19.70 11.65 -13.55
C LEU A 251 19.08 12.38 -12.34
N PHE A 252 17.74 12.37 -12.25
CA PHE A 252 17.03 12.92 -11.10
C PHE A 252 17.46 12.24 -9.79
N CYS A 253 17.57 10.92 -9.79
CA CYS A 253 18.01 10.16 -8.61
C CYS A 253 19.43 10.56 -8.18
N SER A 254 20.35 10.68 -9.14
CA SER A 254 21.74 11.11 -8.89
C SER A 254 21.80 12.52 -8.31
N ALA A 255 21.02 13.46 -8.86
CA ALA A 255 20.98 14.85 -8.41
C ALA A 255 20.37 15.02 -7.00
N ASN A 256 19.47 14.12 -6.59
CA ASN A 256 18.73 14.23 -5.32
C ASN A 256 19.17 13.22 -4.26
N ASN A 257 20.29 12.52 -4.47
CA ASN A 257 20.78 11.45 -3.60
C ASN A 257 19.69 10.39 -3.28
N MET A 258 18.93 10.02 -4.32
CA MET A 258 17.89 9.00 -4.26
C MET A 258 18.32 7.75 -5.03
N LYS A 259 17.66 6.61 -4.76
CA LYS A 259 17.94 5.34 -5.44
C LYS A 259 16.65 4.60 -5.80
N ILE A 260 16.69 3.95 -6.95
CA ILE A 260 15.74 2.92 -7.38
C ILE A 260 16.38 1.57 -7.09
N TYR A 261 15.69 0.69 -6.37
CA TYR A 261 16.26 -0.56 -5.87
C TYR A 261 15.83 -1.80 -6.66
N SER A 262 14.60 -1.82 -7.17
CA SER A 262 14.00 -3.05 -7.71
C SER A 262 13.96 -3.11 -9.23
N ILE A 263 13.66 -1.99 -9.90
CA ILE A 263 13.59 -1.94 -11.37
C ILE A 263 14.92 -1.47 -11.97
N ARG A 264 15.28 -2.03 -13.13
CA ARG A 264 16.53 -1.70 -13.86
C ARG A 264 16.32 -0.82 -15.09
N GLY A 265 15.08 -0.57 -15.45
CA GLY A 265 14.68 0.15 -16.66
C GLY A 265 13.17 0.27 -16.76
N PHE A 266 12.69 1.20 -17.57
CA PHE A 266 11.32 1.13 -18.08
C PHE A 266 11.33 0.33 -19.38
N THR A 267 10.51 -0.71 -19.44
CA THR A 267 10.38 -1.60 -20.61
C THR A 267 8.91 -1.81 -20.91
N VAL A 268 8.59 -2.19 -22.14
CA VAL A 268 7.20 -2.53 -22.51
C VAL A 268 6.66 -3.65 -21.61
N ALA A 269 7.52 -4.61 -21.23
CA ALA A 269 7.16 -5.73 -20.38
C ALA A 269 6.80 -5.33 -18.95
N ASN A 270 7.58 -4.46 -18.30
CA ASN A 270 7.32 -4.10 -16.89
C ASN A 270 6.36 -2.92 -16.72
N MET A 271 6.07 -2.20 -17.79
CA MET A 271 5.05 -1.15 -17.82
C MET A 271 3.67 -1.65 -18.26
N HIS A 272 3.56 -2.94 -18.60
CA HIS A 272 2.31 -3.64 -18.91
C HIS A 272 1.39 -2.89 -19.89
N ALA A 273 1.98 -2.22 -20.88
CA ALA A 273 1.27 -1.38 -21.85
C ALA A 273 0.89 -2.18 -23.11
N ALA A 274 0.16 -3.28 -22.93
CA ALA A 274 -0.34 -4.07 -24.05
C ALA A 274 -1.47 -3.34 -24.79
N ARG A 275 -1.71 -3.71 -26.06
CA ARG A 275 -2.82 -3.16 -26.86
C ARG A 275 -4.14 -3.38 -26.12
N ASN A 276 -4.91 -2.32 -25.89
CA ASN A 276 -6.17 -2.30 -25.14
C ASN A 276 -6.07 -2.62 -23.63
N ALA A 277 -4.86 -2.61 -23.06
CA ALA A 277 -4.66 -2.72 -21.62
C ALA A 277 -4.29 -1.37 -21.02
N PHE A 278 -4.79 -1.10 -19.81
CA PHE A 278 -4.37 0.07 -19.04
C PHE A 278 -2.92 -0.13 -18.57
N PRO A 279 -1.99 0.81 -18.86
CA PRO A 279 -0.59 0.63 -18.52
C PRO A 279 -0.37 0.73 -17.00
N TRP A 280 0.51 -0.10 -16.47
CA TRP A 280 0.85 -0.09 -15.03
C TRP A 280 2.28 -0.57 -14.80
N LEU A 281 2.97 0.04 -13.85
CA LEU A 281 4.37 -0.29 -13.55
C LEU A 281 4.50 -1.38 -12.47
N GLY A 282 5.11 -2.50 -12.82
CA GLY A 282 5.54 -3.52 -11.86
C GLY A 282 6.79 -3.10 -11.09
N CYS A 283 6.63 -2.48 -9.91
CA CYS A 283 7.76 -2.09 -9.03
C CYS A 283 7.46 -2.27 -7.53
N LYS A 284 8.50 -2.18 -6.70
CA LYS A 284 8.36 -2.10 -5.23
C LYS A 284 7.90 -0.71 -4.78
N GLY A 285 7.28 -0.63 -3.60
CA GLY A 285 6.65 0.60 -3.12
C GLY A 285 7.65 1.74 -2.91
N ALA A 286 8.86 1.41 -2.46
CA ALA A 286 9.96 2.37 -2.34
C ALA A 286 10.31 3.03 -3.69
N ASP A 287 10.40 2.24 -4.76
CA ASP A 287 10.67 2.75 -6.10
C ASP A 287 9.50 3.61 -6.58
N SER A 288 8.25 3.22 -6.30
CA SER A 288 7.07 4.00 -6.65
C SER A 288 7.12 5.41 -6.08
N ILE A 289 7.52 5.58 -4.82
CA ILE A 289 7.68 6.91 -4.19
C ILE A 289 8.75 7.74 -4.89
N THR A 290 9.89 7.14 -5.24
CA THR A 290 10.96 7.83 -5.98
C THR A 290 10.49 8.28 -7.36
N ILE A 291 9.74 7.43 -8.07
CA ILE A 291 9.22 7.73 -9.40
C ILE A 291 8.15 8.83 -9.34
N LEU A 292 7.29 8.85 -8.33
CA LEU A 292 6.32 9.94 -8.13
C LEU A 292 7.00 11.30 -7.94
N LYS A 293 8.07 11.34 -7.13
CA LYS A 293 8.87 12.55 -6.93
C LYS A 293 9.49 13.03 -8.25
N TRP A 294 10.00 12.10 -9.05
CA TRP A 294 10.52 12.40 -10.38
C TRP A 294 9.43 12.90 -11.34
N ILE A 295 8.25 12.27 -11.39
CA ILE A 295 7.12 12.71 -12.23
C ILE A 295 6.75 14.15 -11.88
N ARG A 296 6.61 14.47 -10.59
CA ARG A 296 6.30 15.82 -10.13
C ARG A 296 7.37 16.83 -10.58
N PHE A 297 8.64 16.51 -10.38
CA PHE A 297 9.76 17.34 -10.81
C PHE A 297 9.75 17.55 -12.33
N TYR A 298 9.62 16.48 -13.09
CA TYR A 298 9.70 16.50 -14.55
C TYR A 298 8.51 17.23 -15.17
N ALA A 299 7.30 17.05 -14.63
CA ALA A 299 6.13 17.83 -15.04
C ALA A 299 6.34 19.33 -14.79
N GLY A 300 6.90 19.69 -13.62
CA GLY A 300 7.27 21.07 -13.32
C GLY A 300 8.30 21.66 -14.29
N LEU A 301 9.28 20.87 -14.71
CA LEU A 301 10.26 21.25 -15.74
C LEU A 301 9.60 21.45 -17.11
N GLN A 302 8.71 20.55 -17.50
CA GLN A 302 8.00 20.63 -18.78
C GLN A 302 7.09 21.86 -18.86
N LEU A 303 6.45 22.26 -17.76
CA LEU A 303 5.64 23.49 -17.70
C LEU A 303 6.42 24.77 -17.99
N GLN A 304 7.75 24.78 -17.80
CA GLN A 304 8.59 25.93 -18.13
C GLN A 304 8.90 26.02 -19.63
N GLN A 305 8.61 24.97 -20.40
CA GLN A 305 8.84 24.95 -21.84
C GLN A 305 7.69 25.63 -22.59
N ASN A 306 8.04 26.28 -23.70
CA ASN A 306 7.06 26.82 -24.64
C ASN A 306 6.55 25.72 -25.58
N GLY A 307 5.38 25.94 -26.20
CA GLY A 307 4.84 25.04 -27.23
C GLY A 307 3.74 24.09 -26.74
N TRP A 308 3.47 24.04 -25.43
CA TRP A 308 2.34 23.27 -24.90
C TRP A 308 1.00 23.96 -25.17
N SER A 309 0.03 23.17 -25.62
CA SER A 309 -1.38 23.57 -25.67
C SER A 309 -1.94 23.82 -24.26
N LEU A 310 -3.08 24.51 -24.18
CA LEU A 310 -3.77 24.75 -22.90
C LEU A 310 -4.13 23.43 -22.19
N THR A 311 -4.52 22.41 -22.95
CA THR A 311 -4.88 21.09 -22.41
C THR A 311 -3.67 20.38 -21.82
N GLU A 312 -2.54 20.38 -22.53
CA GLU A 312 -1.29 19.76 -22.05
C GLU A 312 -0.75 20.48 -20.82
N LYS A 313 -0.83 21.81 -20.76
CA LYS A 313 -0.46 22.57 -19.56
C LYS A 313 -1.29 22.15 -18.35
N LYS A 314 -2.61 22.01 -18.48
CA LYS A 314 -3.48 21.52 -17.39
C LYS A 314 -3.09 20.12 -16.91
N VAL A 315 -2.73 19.24 -17.84
CA VAL A 315 -2.27 17.87 -17.53
C VAL A 315 -0.96 17.93 -16.73
N LEU A 316 0.01 18.73 -17.16
CA LEU A 316 1.29 18.88 -16.48
C LEU A 316 1.15 19.59 -15.12
N GLU A 317 0.28 20.60 -15.00
CA GLU A 317 -0.06 21.27 -13.74
C GLU A 317 -0.63 20.27 -12.74
N TRP A 318 -1.55 19.42 -13.20
CA TRP A 318 -2.12 18.37 -12.38
C TRP A 318 -1.05 17.37 -11.90
N MET A 319 -0.13 16.94 -12.76
CA MET A 319 1.01 16.10 -12.37
C MET A 319 1.94 16.82 -11.36
N GLY A 320 2.17 18.12 -11.53
CA GLY A 320 3.02 18.93 -10.65
C GLY A 320 2.40 19.24 -9.28
N SER A 321 1.06 19.27 -9.20
CA SER A 321 0.29 19.54 -7.98
C SER A 321 0.24 18.37 -6.99
N MET A 322 0.80 17.21 -7.36
CA MET A 322 0.75 16.00 -6.54
C MET A 322 1.54 16.19 -5.24
N ASP A 323 0.82 16.38 -4.13
CA ASP A 323 1.46 16.52 -2.83
C ASP A 323 1.98 15.18 -2.30
N THR A 324 3.28 15.12 -2.02
CA THR A 324 3.95 13.90 -1.54
C THR A 324 4.00 13.83 -0.01
N GLY A 325 3.48 14.83 0.70
CA GLY A 325 3.81 15.06 2.11
C GLY A 325 2.65 15.14 3.12
N SER A 326 1.48 15.70 2.80
CA SER A 326 0.58 16.15 3.88
C SER A 326 -0.81 15.48 4.01
N GLY A 327 -1.29 14.73 3.00
CA GLY A 327 -2.71 14.30 2.97
C GLY A 327 -3.02 12.81 3.03
N TRP A 328 -2.03 11.92 3.04
CA TRP A 328 -2.30 10.49 2.81
C TRP A 328 -3.11 9.80 3.94
N GLY A 329 -3.17 10.37 5.14
CA GLY A 329 -3.86 9.78 6.31
C GLY A 329 -5.39 9.69 6.19
N HIS A 330 -6.03 10.60 5.45
CA HIS A 330 -7.48 10.58 5.21
C HIS A 330 -7.86 10.00 3.84
N LEU A 331 -6.86 9.72 2.99
CA LEU A 331 -7.03 9.51 1.56
C LEU A 331 -6.72 8.08 1.06
N VAL A 332 -6.48 7.12 1.96
CA VAL A 332 -6.19 5.70 1.62
C VAL A 332 -7.42 4.93 1.08
N CYS A 333 -8.55 5.63 0.87
CA CYS A 333 -9.73 5.08 0.19
C CYS A 333 -10.19 5.90 -1.04
N PRO A 334 -10.15 7.25 -1.07
CA PRO A 334 -10.69 8.00 -2.21
C PRO A 334 -9.71 8.18 -3.39
N ILE A 335 -8.39 8.00 -3.21
CA ILE A 335 -7.45 8.29 -4.32
C ILE A 335 -7.65 7.34 -5.49
N ALA A 336 -8.25 6.16 -5.28
CA ALA A 336 -8.51 5.13 -6.31
C ALA A 336 -9.17 5.64 -7.61
N VAL A 337 -9.91 6.76 -7.60
CA VAL A 337 -10.69 7.20 -8.79
C VAL A 337 -10.61 8.70 -9.08
N VAL A 338 -9.98 9.56 -8.25
CA VAL A 338 -9.67 10.95 -8.67
C VAL A 338 -8.73 10.96 -9.88
N LEU A 339 -7.91 9.91 -10.04
CA LEU A 339 -7.07 9.69 -11.23
C LEU A 339 -7.87 9.26 -12.47
N PHE A 340 -9.10 8.76 -12.32
CA PHE A 340 -9.94 8.34 -13.46
C PHE A 340 -10.64 9.53 -14.13
N LYS A 341 -11.20 10.49 -13.37
CA LYS A 341 -11.88 11.65 -13.97
C LYS A 341 -10.96 12.56 -14.80
N GLY A 342 -9.68 12.71 -14.41
CA GLY A 342 -8.72 13.51 -15.18
C GLY A 342 -8.31 12.85 -16.51
N LEU A 343 -8.14 11.52 -16.51
CA LEU A 343 -7.72 10.75 -17.69
C LEU A 343 -8.88 10.47 -18.66
N GLU A 344 -10.08 10.21 -18.16
CA GLU A 344 -11.27 9.96 -19.00
C GLU A 344 -11.65 11.22 -19.80
N THR A 345 -11.53 12.40 -19.19
CA THR A 345 -11.81 13.68 -19.86
C THR A 345 -10.71 14.05 -20.88
N ALA A 346 -9.44 13.70 -20.62
CA ALA A 346 -8.33 14.00 -21.53
C ALA A 346 -8.21 12.99 -22.69
N MET A 347 -8.59 11.73 -22.48
CA MET A 347 -8.53 10.69 -23.50
C MET A 347 -9.76 10.66 -24.41
N HIS A 348 -10.97 11.01 -23.93
CA HIS A 348 -12.15 11.09 -24.81
C HIS A 348 -12.04 12.19 -25.88
N THR A 349 -11.27 13.25 -25.63
CA THR A 349 -11.03 14.31 -26.63
C THR A 349 -9.94 13.94 -27.66
N SER A 350 -9.13 12.92 -27.39
CA SER A 350 -7.95 12.56 -28.20
C SER A 350 -8.09 11.22 -28.95
N LEU A 351 -9.11 10.41 -28.65
CA LEU A 351 -9.37 9.10 -29.28
C LEU A 351 -10.42 9.13 -30.41
N ILE A 352 -10.83 10.30 -30.88
CA ILE A 352 -11.71 10.45 -32.07
C ILE A 352 -10.91 10.62 -33.38
N ILE A 353 -9.57 10.60 -33.34
CA ILE A 353 -8.74 10.58 -34.56
C ILE A 353 -7.72 9.45 -34.44
N VAL A 354 -8.14 8.24 -34.86
CA VAL A 354 -7.49 7.26 -35.76
C VAL A 354 -8.33 6.00 -35.75
#